data_AF-A0A534ZTI6-F1
#
_entry.id   AF-A0A534ZTI6-F1
#
_cell.length_a   1.000
_cell.length_b   1.000
_cell.length_c   1.000
_cell.angle_alpha   90.00
_cell.angle_beta   90.00
_cell.angle_gamma   90.00
#
_symmetry.space_group_name_H-M   'P 1'
#
loop_
_entity.id
_entity.type
_entity.pdbx_description
1 polymer ?
#
loop_
_entity_poly.entity_id
_entity_poly.type
_entity_poly.pdbx_seq_one_letter_code
_entity_poly.pdbx_strand_id
1 'polypeptide(L)'
;MIRGLQEAPSDTSLNRNGPGCGERELMRAVLEDAIHCLAGETGPSRERPQLAAEAREWLVSGDTRWPYSFENICDAIGFDADSLRERLLRNAPVIPFADGQQTAVRRTKRARPAEDDIVKMIRSGQPLRVVAETFGISVSKVSIISCGLASRLKAERDDEIRTLRQAGWTHRALAAHFGLSRIRVLRICARREEREEDSRTAA
;
A
#
# COMPACT_ATOMS: atom_id res chain seq x y z
N MET A 1 19.10 65.33 15.39
CA MET A 1 19.35 63.88 15.37
C MET A 1 18.01 63.15 15.48
N ILE A 2 17.21 63.15 14.40
CA ILE A 2 15.87 62.53 14.35
C ILE A 2 15.67 61.88 12.97
N ARG A 3 14.98 60.73 12.99
CA ARG A 3 14.41 59.86 11.94
C ARG A 3 15.19 58.54 11.82
N GLY A 4 14.61 57.37 12.09
CA GLY A 4 13.21 56.97 12.05
C GLY A 4 12.89 56.30 10.72
N LEU A 5 12.29 55.11 10.81
CA LEU A 5 11.63 54.34 9.74
C LEU A 5 12.58 53.72 8.71
N GLN A 6 12.74 52.39 8.77
CA GLN A 6 11.99 51.50 7.88
C GLN A 6 12.24 50.05 8.33
N GLU A 7 11.41 49.55 9.25
CA GLU A 7 10.97 48.17 9.14
C GLU A 7 10.02 48.07 7.95
N ALA A 8 10.01 46.87 7.36
CA ALA A 8 9.06 46.32 6.39
C ALA A 8 9.38 46.53 4.89
N PRO A 9 8.82 45.71 3.98
CA PRO A 9 7.96 44.53 4.22
C PRO A 9 8.32 43.26 3.42
N SER A 10 7.96 42.13 4.02
CA SER A 10 7.08 41.09 3.48
C SER A 10 7.44 40.27 2.23
N ASP A 11 6.97 39.04 2.33
CA ASP A 11 6.58 38.15 1.24
C ASP A 11 7.66 37.37 0.49
N THR A 12 8.08 36.26 1.11
CA THR A 12 8.22 35.02 0.34
C THR A 12 7.22 33.97 0.80
N SER A 13 5.98 34.38 1.05
CA SER A 13 4.83 33.51 0.76
C SER A 13 4.45 33.71 -0.71
N LEU A 14 5.42 33.49 -1.61
CA LEU A 14 5.15 33.44 -3.04
C LEU A 14 4.32 32.19 -3.31
N ASN A 15 3.00 32.37 -3.19
CA ASN A 15 1.96 31.65 -3.92
C ASN A 15 2.39 30.28 -4.43
N ARG A 16 2.57 29.32 -3.51
CA ARG A 16 3.08 27.97 -3.77
C ARG A 16 2.07 27.08 -4.51
N ASN A 17 1.06 27.67 -5.16
CA ASN A 17 -0.15 27.05 -5.70
C ASN A 17 -0.54 27.58 -7.09
N GLY A 18 0.43 27.87 -7.96
CA GLY A 18 0.16 27.99 -9.40
C GLY A 18 -0.11 26.60 -10.02
N PRO A 19 -0.97 26.46 -11.04
CA PRO A 19 -1.16 25.18 -11.73
C PRO A 19 0.16 24.74 -12.39
N GLY A 20 0.91 23.86 -11.70
CA GLY A 20 2.26 23.42 -12.10
C GLY A 20 3.30 23.42 -10.97
N CYS A 21 3.05 24.08 -9.85
CA CYS A 21 3.96 24.05 -8.70
C CYS A 21 4.04 22.66 -8.05
N GLY A 22 2.91 21.95 -7.92
CA GLY A 22 2.87 20.65 -7.26
C GLY A 22 3.60 19.57 -8.05
N GLU A 23 3.50 19.62 -9.37
CA GLU A 23 4.23 18.71 -10.26
C GLU A 23 5.74 18.97 -10.19
N ARG A 24 6.17 20.23 -10.24
CA ARG A 24 7.58 20.59 -10.12
C ARG A 24 8.17 20.27 -8.74
N GLU A 25 7.41 20.48 -7.67
CA GLU A 25 7.82 20.09 -6.30
C GLU A 25 7.91 18.57 -6.17
N LEU A 26 6.99 17.82 -6.80
CA LEU A 26 7.08 16.36 -6.85
C LEU A 26 8.31 15.89 -7.64
N MET A 27 8.60 16.50 -8.80
CA MET A 27 9.80 16.22 -9.57
C MET A 27 11.08 16.49 -8.77
N ARG A 28 11.12 17.60 -8.01
CA ARG A 28 12.22 17.90 -7.07
C ARG A 28 12.32 16.82 -5.99
N ALA A 29 11.21 16.44 -5.37
CA ALA A 29 11.20 15.41 -4.33
C ALA A 29 11.69 14.04 -4.85
N VAL A 30 11.31 13.67 -6.08
CA VAL A 30 11.81 12.44 -6.74
C VAL A 30 13.32 12.51 -6.96
N LEU A 31 13.85 13.66 -7.41
CA LEU A 31 15.29 13.85 -7.57
C LEU A 31 16.04 13.78 -6.23
N GLU A 32 15.52 14.43 -5.20
CA GLU A 32 16.09 14.40 -3.84
C GLU A 32 16.11 12.99 -3.26
N ASP A 33 15.01 12.24 -3.40
CA ASP A 33 14.93 10.85 -2.94
C ASP A 33 15.93 9.94 -3.66
N ALA A 34 16.09 10.11 -4.98
CA ALA A 34 17.11 9.38 -5.74
C ALA A 34 18.53 9.67 -5.24
N ILE A 35 18.83 10.92 -4.90
CA ILE A 35 20.13 11.32 -4.34
C ILE A 35 20.36 10.69 -2.95
N HIS A 36 19.35 10.69 -2.08
CA HIS A 36 19.48 10.04 -0.77
C HIS A 36 19.59 8.51 -0.87
N CYS A 37 18.92 7.89 -1.85
CA CYS A 37 19.10 6.48 -2.16
C CYS A 37 20.54 6.18 -2.63
N LEU A 38 21.12 7.05 -3.47
CA LEU A 38 22.52 6.93 -3.92
C LEU A 38 23.53 7.08 -2.77
N ALA A 39 23.25 7.96 -1.82
CA ALA A 39 24.06 8.16 -0.62
C ALA A 39 23.90 7.02 0.41
N GLY A 40 22.91 6.15 0.25
CA GLY A 40 22.59 5.08 1.22
C GLY A 40 21.99 5.61 2.52
N GLU A 41 21.38 6.80 2.48
CA GLU A 41 20.78 7.47 3.64
C GLU A 41 19.33 7.05 3.88
N THR A 42 18.63 6.63 2.83
CA THR A 42 17.22 6.24 2.86
C THR A 42 17.02 4.73 2.86
N GLY A 43 15.99 4.28 3.57
CA GLY A 43 15.51 2.89 3.56
C GLY A 43 16.18 1.96 4.60
N PRO A 44 15.63 0.75 4.79
CA PRO A 44 16.16 -0.26 5.71
C PRO A 44 17.60 -0.66 5.35
N SER A 45 18.46 -0.88 6.35
CA SER A 45 19.90 -1.16 6.12
C SER A 45 20.19 -2.28 5.13
N ARG A 46 19.31 -3.29 5.05
CA ARG A 46 19.42 -4.42 4.12
C ARG A 46 19.08 -4.08 2.67
N GLU A 47 18.24 -3.06 2.46
CA GLU A 47 17.72 -2.66 1.14
C GLU A 47 18.48 -1.47 0.54
N ARG A 48 19.23 -0.72 1.36
CA ARG A 48 20.07 0.41 0.92
C ARG A 48 20.96 0.12 -0.30
N PRO A 49 21.67 -1.02 -0.39
CA PRO A 49 22.49 -1.31 -1.58
C PRO A 49 21.64 -1.47 -2.84
N GLN A 50 20.46 -2.07 -2.71
CA GLN A 50 19.53 -2.25 -3.82
C GLN A 50 18.92 -0.92 -4.26
N LEU A 51 18.48 -0.08 -3.32
CA LEU A 51 17.94 1.25 -3.60
C LEU A 51 18.99 2.15 -4.27
N ALA A 52 20.25 2.08 -3.83
CA ALA A 52 21.36 2.77 -4.48
C ALA A 52 21.58 2.26 -5.92
N ALA A 53 21.47 0.95 -6.16
CA ALA A 53 21.58 0.37 -7.51
C ALA A 53 20.47 0.87 -8.44
N GLU A 54 19.22 0.81 -7.96
CA GLU A 54 18.03 1.24 -8.71
C GLU A 54 18.11 2.74 -9.04
N ALA A 55 18.57 3.58 -8.10
CA ALA A 55 18.78 5.00 -8.33
C ALA A 55 19.91 5.28 -9.34
N ARG A 56 20.99 4.50 -9.33
CA ARG A 56 22.07 4.60 -10.35
C ARG A 56 21.56 4.24 -11.74
N GLU A 57 20.79 3.18 -11.85
CA GLU A 57 20.19 2.75 -13.13
C GLU A 57 19.24 3.82 -13.67
N TRP A 58 18.41 4.41 -12.81
CA TRP A 58 17.53 5.50 -13.19
C TRP A 58 18.28 6.76 -13.68
N LEU A 59 19.39 7.14 -13.02
CA LEU A 59 20.23 8.25 -13.46
C LEU A 59 20.88 8.02 -14.83
N VAL A 60 21.33 6.80 -15.10
CA VAL A 60 22.01 6.43 -16.36
C VAL A 60 21.00 6.19 -17.50
N SER A 61 19.73 5.95 -17.17
CA SER A 61 18.67 5.80 -18.15
C SER A 61 18.42 7.10 -18.92
N GLY A 62 18.57 7.05 -20.24
CA GLY A 62 18.20 8.13 -21.17
C GLY A 62 16.74 8.06 -21.65
N ASP A 63 15.85 7.42 -20.90
CA ASP A 63 14.43 7.31 -21.30
C ASP A 63 13.72 8.65 -21.11
N THR A 64 13.06 9.17 -22.14
CA THR A 64 12.27 10.42 -22.09
C THR A 64 10.76 10.17 -22.15
N ARG A 65 10.33 8.90 -22.22
CA ARG A 65 8.91 8.55 -22.41
C ARG A 65 8.08 8.69 -21.14
N TRP A 66 8.71 8.71 -19.97
CA TRP A 66 8.02 8.76 -18.69
C TRP A 66 8.17 10.14 -18.04
N PRO A 67 7.09 10.78 -17.53
CA PRO A 67 7.14 12.16 -17.03
C PRO A 67 8.16 12.45 -15.93
N TYR A 68 8.50 11.47 -15.08
CA TYR A 68 9.55 11.61 -14.06
C TYR A 68 10.79 10.76 -14.39
N SER A 69 11.11 10.63 -15.67
CA SER A 69 12.45 10.19 -16.04
C SER A 69 13.48 11.26 -15.67
N PHE A 70 14.72 10.85 -15.46
CA PHE A 70 15.78 11.78 -15.07
C PHE A 70 15.93 12.95 -16.05
N GLU A 71 15.87 12.67 -17.36
CA GLU A 71 15.92 13.68 -18.42
C GLU A 71 14.77 14.69 -18.30
N ASN A 72 13.53 14.22 -18.15
CA ASN A 72 12.35 15.09 -18.05
C ASN A 72 12.33 15.90 -16.75
N ILE A 73 12.83 15.33 -15.64
CA ILE A 73 12.99 16.05 -14.38
C ILE A 73 14.04 17.15 -14.51
N CYS A 74 15.19 16.85 -15.12
CA CYS A 74 16.25 17.84 -15.33
C CYS A 74 15.75 18.99 -16.21
N ASP A 75 15.05 18.70 -17.30
CA ASP A 75 14.43 19.71 -18.16
C ASP A 75 13.41 20.57 -17.40
N ALA A 76 12.50 19.95 -16.64
CA ALA A 76 11.48 20.66 -15.87
C ALA A 76 12.07 21.54 -14.75
N ILE A 77 13.18 21.13 -14.13
CA ILE A 77 13.83 21.87 -13.04
C ILE A 77 14.86 22.89 -13.57
N GLY A 78 15.32 22.74 -14.81
CA GLY A 78 16.32 23.60 -15.45
C GLY A 78 17.77 23.17 -15.19
N PHE A 79 18.01 21.88 -15.00
CA PHE A 79 19.35 21.30 -14.87
C PHE A 79 19.81 20.67 -16.18
N ASP A 80 21.11 20.76 -16.46
CA ASP A 80 21.74 19.96 -17.51
C ASP A 80 21.90 18.52 -17.03
N ALA A 81 21.18 17.59 -17.66
CA ALA A 81 21.10 16.20 -17.25
C ALA A 81 22.48 15.52 -17.25
N ASP A 82 23.29 15.77 -18.28
CA ASP A 82 24.63 15.19 -18.40
C ASP A 82 25.58 15.69 -17.32
N SER A 83 25.64 17.00 -17.09
CA SER A 83 26.47 17.59 -16.03
C SER A 83 26.03 17.11 -14.63
N LEU A 84 24.72 17.00 -14.39
CA LEU A 84 24.19 16.55 -13.11
C LEU A 84 24.50 15.06 -12.89
N ARG A 85 24.30 14.22 -13.89
CA ARG A 85 24.66 12.79 -13.89
C ARG A 85 26.13 12.59 -13.58
N GLU A 86 27.00 13.33 -14.26
CA GLU A 86 28.45 13.22 -14.07
C GLU A 86 28.87 13.60 -12.65
N ARG A 87 28.27 14.65 -12.08
CA ARG A 87 28.50 15.09 -10.70
C ARG A 87 27.98 14.08 -9.67
N LEU A 88 26.79 13.52 -9.88
CA LEU A 88 26.19 12.56 -8.96
C LEU A 88 26.96 11.24 -8.97
N LEU A 89 27.36 10.74 -10.14
CA LEU A 89 28.09 9.49 -10.26
C LEU A 89 29.54 9.59 -9.73
N ARG A 90 30.18 10.76 -9.87
CA ARG A 90 31.51 11.01 -9.28
C ARG A 90 31.51 11.00 -7.76
N ASN A 91 30.48 11.57 -7.14
CA ASN A 91 30.43 11.75 -5.68
C ASN A 91 29.70 10.61 -4.96
N ALA A 92 28.96 9.76 -5.68
CA ALA A 92 28.23 8.67 -5.07
C ALA A 92 29.19 7.55 -4.63
N PRO A 93 29.17 7.11 -3.36
CA PRO A 93 30.07 6.07 -2.86
C PRO A 93 29.93 4.83 -3.73
N VAL A 94 31.04 4.37 -4.32
CA VAL A 94 31.11 3.08 -5.02
C VAL A 94 30.90 2.03 -3.95
N ILE A 95 29.66 1.61 -3.76
CA ILE A 95 29.35 0.45 -2.92
C ILE A 95 29.79 -0.75 -3.75
N PRO A 96 30.87 -1.47 -3.38
CA PRO A 96 31.27 -2.64 -4.09
C PRO A 96 30.13 -3.65 -3.92
N PHE A 97 29.44 -3.94 -5.02
CA PHE A 97 28.59 -5.11 -5.06
C PHE A 97 29.55 -6.29 -4.89
N ALA A 98 29.55 -6.91 -3.72
CA ALA A 98 30.02 -8.28 -3.64
C ALA A 98 29.15 -9.04 -4.66
N ASP A 99 29.80 -9.62 -5.67
CA ASP A 99 29.19 -10.48 -6.69
C ASP A 99 28.47 -11.66 -6.03
N GLY A 100 27.34 -11.39 -5.41
CA GLY A 100 26.36 -12.35 -5.00
C GLY A 100 25.45 -12.51 -6.19
N GLN A 101 25.84 -13.39 -7.10
CA GLN A 101 25.01 -14.06 -8.09
C GLN A 101 23.85 -13.17 -8.59
N GLN A 102 23.97 -12.70 -9.82
CA GLN A 102 22.82 -12.37 -10.65
C GLN A 102 21.91 -13.62 -10.76
N THR A 103 21.14 -13.90 -9.72
CA THR A 103 19.80 -14.35 -9.91
C THR A 103 19.07 -13.08 -10.29
N ALA A 104 19.08 -12.82 -11.60
CA ALA A 104 17.97 -12.15 -12.21
C ALA A 104 16.72 -13.00 -11.88
N VAL A 105 16.22 -12.87 -10.65
CA VAL A 105 14.78 -12.74 -10.45
C VAL A 105 14.47 -11.39 -11.07
N ARG A 106 14.54 -11.36 -12.42
CA ARG A 106 13.55 -10.71 -13.27
C ARG A 106 12.30 -10.88 -12.45
N ARG A 107 11.84 -9.81 -11.77
CA ARG A 107 10.56 -9.81 -11.10
C ARG A 107 9.63 -10.15 -12.25
N THR A 108 9.37 -11.44 -12.43
CA THR A 108 8.32 -11.95 -13.28
C THR A 108 7.18 -11.15 -12.75
N LYS A 109 6.72 -10.20 -13.57
CA LYS A 109 5.58 -9.32 -13.32
C LYS A 109 4.60 -10.20 -12.56
N ARG A 110 4.57 -10.09 -11.21
CA ARG A 110 3.94 -11.12 -10.37
C ARG A 110 2.58 -11.27 -10.98
N ALA A 111 2.29 -12.42 -11.59
CA ALA A 111 1.04 -12.60 -12.30
C ALA A 111 -0.01 -12.17 -11.28
N ARG A 112 -0.71 -11.07 -11.55
CA ARG A 112 -1.70 -10.59 -10.59
C ARG A 112 -2.62 -11.79 -10.42
N PRO A 113 -2.76 -12.34 -9.19
CA PRO A 113 -3.68 -13.44 -9.02
C PRO A 113 -5.03 -12.94 -9.51
N ALA A 114 -5.66 -13.69 -10.40
CA ALA A 114 -6.95 -13.31 -10.95
C ALA A 114 -7.91 -13.15 -9.76
N GLU A 115 -8.47 -11.95 -9.60
CA GLU A 115 -9.38 -11.64 -8.50
C GLU A 115 -10.53 -12.67 -8.45
N ASP A 116 -11.00 -13.10 -9.62
CA ASP A 116 -12.03 -14.11 -9.78
C ASP A 116 -11.69 -15.46 -9.12
N ASP A 117 -10.45 -15.92 -9.22
CA ASP A 117 -10.04 -17.19 -8.61
C ASP A 117 -10.00 -17.09 -7.08
N ILE A 118 -9.50 -15.96 -6.57
CA ILE A 118 -9.53 -15.65 -5.13
C ILE A 118 -10.99 -15.63 -4.64
N VAL A 119 -11.87 -14.91 -5.33
CA VAL A 119 -13.29 -14.81 -4.97
C VAL A 119 -13.96 -16.18 -5.02
N LYS A 120 -13.67 -16.99 -6.04
CA LYS A 120 -14.22 -18.35 -6.19
C LYS A 120 -13.81 -19.26 -5.02
N MET A 121 -12.55 -19.21 -4.61
CA MET A 121 -12.08 -19.98 -3.44
C MET A 121 -12.74 -19.50 -2.14
N ILE A 122 -12.90 -18.20 -1.93
CA ILE A 122 -13.53 -17.70 -0.70
C ILE A 122 -15.01 -18.11 -0.66
N ARG A 123 -15.72 -18.02 -1.80
CA ARG A 123 -17.12 -18.45 -1.90
C ARG A 123 -17.30 -19.95 -1.68
N SER A 124 -16.30 -20.77 -2.03
CA SER A 124 -16.33 -22.21 -1.72
C SER A 124 -16.07 -22.53 -0.24
N GLY A 125 -15.90 -21.51 0.61
CA GLY A 125 -15.72 -21.65 2.05
C GLY A 125 -14.26 -21.87 2.48
N GLN A 126 -13.29 -21.68 1.56
CA GLN A 126 -11.88 -21.79 1.92
C GLN A 126 -11.48 -20.65 2.87
N PRO A 127 -10.78 -20.97 3.97
CA PRO A 127 -10.30 -19.94 4.89
C PRO A 127 -9.22 -19.09 4.21
N LEU A 128 -9.18 -17.79 4.53
CA LEU A 128 -8.25 -16.83 3.91
C LEU A 128 -6.77 -17.25 3.97
N ARG A 129 -6.37 -17.99 5.02
CA ARG A 129 -5.03 -18.59 5.15
C ARG A 129 -4.70 -19.53 3.98
N VAL A 130 -5.61 -20.44 3.63
CA VAL A 130 -5.41 -21.42 2.57
C VAL A 130 -5.38 -20.74 1.20
N VAL A 131 -6.25 -19.75 1.00
CA VAL A 131 -6.24 -18.91 -0.21
C VAL A 131 -4.91 -18.16 -0.33
N ALA A 132 -4.44 -17.54 0.75
CA ALA A 132 -3.17 -16.82 0.79
C ALA A 132 -1.97 -17.70 0.44
N GLU A 133 -1.91 -18.90 0.99
CA GLU A 133 -0.87 -19.90 0.72
C GLU A 133 -0.90 -20.37 -0.74
N THR A 134 -2.10 -20.62 -1.29
CA THR A 134 -2.31 -21.06 -2.68
C THR A 134 -1.74 -20.07 -3.69
N PHE A 135 -1.88 -18.76 -3.41
CA PHE A 135 -1.41 -17.69 -4.29
C PHE A 135 -0.05 -17.10 -3.88
N GLY A 136 0.59 -17.61 -2.82
CA GLY A 136 1.87 -17.08 -2.32
C GLY A 136 1.82 -15.61 -1.91
N ILE A 137 0.68 -15.13 -1.40
CA ILE A 137 0.45 -13.74 -0.96
C ILE A 137 0.08 -13.68 0.52
N SER A 138 0.15 -12.50 1.14
CA SER A 138 -0.28 -12.32 2.53
C SER A 138 -1.80 -12.36 2.68
N VAL A 139 -2.29 -12.80 3.84
CA VAL A 139 -3.73 -12.82 4.18
C VAL A 139 -4.35 -11.43 4.02
N SER A 140 -3.65 -10.37 4.45
CA SER A 140 -4.11 -8.99 4.27
C SER A 140 -4.28 -8.63 2.80
N LYS A 141 -3.38 -9.10 1.93
CA LYS A 141 -3.46 -8.88 0.48
C LYS A 141 -4.64 -9.60 -0.15
N VAL A 142 -4.97 -10.82 0.30
CA VAL A 142 -6.21 -11.52 -0.11
C VAL A 142 -7.46 -10.73 0.30
N SER A 143 -7.48 -10.20 1.52
CA SER A 143 -8.61 -9.38 2.01
C SER A 143 -8.81 -8.12 1.18
N ILE A 144 -7.73 -7.42 0.85
CA ILE A 144 -7.76 -6.21 0.02
C ILE A 144 -8.25 -6.54 -1.40
N ILE A 145 -7.68 -7.57 -2.05
CA ILE A 145 -8.06 -7.97 -3.41
C ILE A 145 -9.53 -8.38 -3.47
N SER A 146 -10.02 -9.12 -2.47
CA SER A 146 -11.42 -9.54 -2.40
C SER A 146 -12.35 -8.47 -1.80
N CYS A 147 -11.86 -7.25 -1.57
CA CYS A 147 -12.60 -6.18 -0.92
C CYS A 147 -13.29 -6.61 0.39
N GLY A 148 -12.70 -7.50 1.19
CA GLY A 148 -13.29 -8.01 2.44
C GLY A 148 -14.44 -9.02 2.27
N LEU A 149 -14.51 -9.73 1.14
CA LEU A 149 -15.59 -10.68 0.82
C LEU A 149 -15.82 -11.75 1.89
N ALA A 150 -14.75 -12.31 2.47
CA ALA A 150 -14.87 -13.31 3.53
C ALA A 150 -15.60 -12.78 4.77
N SER A 151 -15.37 -11.51 5.13
CA SER A 151 -16.05 -10.87 6.25
C SER A 151 -17.53 -10.68 5.97
N ARG A 152 -17.89 -10.24 4.76
CA ARG A 152 -19.29 -10.09 4.34
C ARG A 152 -20.04 -11.42 4.31
N LEU A 153 -19.47 -12.45 3.67
CA LEU A 153 -20.07 -13.78 3.64
C LEU A 153 -20.25 -14.38 5.03
N LYS A 154 -19.29 -14.13 5.92
CA LYS A 154 -19.41 -14.56 7.32
C LYS A 154 -20.55 -13.83 8.03
N ALA A 155 -20.68 -12.52 7.85
CA ALA A 155 -21.75 -11.75 8.46
C ALA A 155 -23.11 -12.21 7.95
N GLU A 156 -23.25 -12.39 6.64
CA GLU A 156 -24.47 -12.88 5.99
C GLU A 156 -24.87 -14.27 6.51
N ARG A 157 -23.92 -15.22 6.62
CA ARG A 157 -24.17 -16.54 7.24
C ARG A 157 -24.57 -16.43 8.71
N ASP A 158 -23.90 -15.57 9.48
CA ASP A 158 -24.22 -15.37 10.89
C ASP A 158 -25.64 -14.75 11.05
N ASP A 159 -26.08 -13.88 10.11
CA ASP A 159 -27.45 -13.34 10.06
C ASP A 159 -28.48 -14.40 9.66
N GLU A 160 -28.18 -15.24 8.67
CA GLU A 160 -29.04 -16.37 8.28
C GLU A 160 -29.27 -17.34 9.44
N ILE A 161 -28.21 -17.65 10.20
CA ILE A 161 -28.30 -18.46 11.43
C ILE A 161 -29.27 -17.83 12.44
N ARG A 162 -29.27 -16.49 12.58
CA ARG A 162 -30.20 -15.78 13.49
C ARG A 162 -31.64 -15.83 12.96
N THR A 163 -31.84 -15.61 11.67
CA THR A 163 -33.18 -15.66 11.05
C THR A 163 -33.80 -17.06 11.20
N LEU A 164 -33.04 -18.11 10.93
CA LEU A 164 -33.51 -19.49 11.11
C LEU A 164 -33.77 -19.80 12.59
N ARG A 165 -32.97 -19.25 13.51
CA ARG A 165 -33.21 -19.38 14.95
C ARG A 165 -34.54 -18.75 15.36
N GLN A 166 -34.91 -17.59 14.79
CA GLN A 166 -36.20 -16.93 15.00
C GLN A 166 -37.35 -17.73 14.40
N ALA A 167 -37.14 -18.38 13.25
CA ALA A 167 -38.10 -19.29 12.62
C ALA A 167 -38.29 -20.63 13.37
N GLY A 168 -37.72 -20.78 14.58
CA GLY A 168 -37.93 -21.95 15.44
C GLY A 168 -36.90 -23.08 15.28
N TRP A 169 -35.84 -22.90 14.49
CA TRP A 169 -34.81 -23.92 14.33
C TRP A 169 -34.03 -24.14 15.62
N THR A 170 -33.77 -25.41 15.95
CA THR A 170 -32.95 -25.75 17.12
C THR A 170 -31.47 -25.46 16.87
N HIS A 171 -30.72 -25.10 17.92
CA HIS A 171 -29.26 -24.89 17.82
C HIS A 171 -28.51 -26.11 17.26
N ARG A 172 -29.03 -27.33 17.49
CA ARG A 172 -28.46 -28.58 16.95
C ARG A 172 -28.69 -28.70 15.44
N ALA A 173 -29.89 -28.36 14.97
CA ALA A 173 -30.20 -28.36 13.54
C ALA A 173 -29.36 -27.32 12.78
N LEU A 174 -29.19 -26.11 13.36
CA LEU A 174 -28.33 -25.06 12.79
C LEU A 174 -26.85 -25.50 12.76
N ALA A 175 -26.34 -26.10 13.84
CA ALA A 175 -24.97 -26.62 13.87
C ALA A 175 -24.72 -27.65 12.76
N ALA A 176 -25.66 -28.59 12.57
CA ALA A 176 -25.58 -29.59 11.50
C ALA A 176 -25.69 -28.96 10.10
N HIS A 177 -26.65 -28.05 9.89
CA HIS A 177 -26.89 -27.42 8.59
C HIS A 177 -25.71 -26.56 8.12
N PHE A 178 -25.11 -25.76 9.02
CA PHE A 178 -24.02 -24.85 8.68
C PHE A 178 -22.62 -25.46 8.85
N GLY A 179 -22.52 -26.71 9.34
CA GLY A 179 -21.25 -27.38 9.63
C GLY A 179 -20.46 -26.71 10.76
N LEU A 180 -21.15 -26.09 11.72
CA LEU A 180 -20.55 -25.34 12.83
C LEU A 180 -20.70 -26.10 14.14
N SER A 181 -19.79 -25.85 15.09
CA SER A 181 -19.96 -26.38 16.44
C SER A 181 -21.17 -25.75 17.13
N ARG A 182 -21.86 -26.54 17.97
CA ARG A 182 -23.00 -26.05 18.76
C ARG A 182 -22.65 -24.81 19.59
N ILE A 183 -21.43 -24.75 20.14
CA ILE A 183 -20.92 -23.61 20.92
C ILE A 183 -20.83 -22.35 20.05
N ARG A 184 -20.36 -22.47 18.80
CA ARG A 184 -20.27 -21.33 17.88
C ARG A 184 -21.65 -20.79 17.53
N VAL A 185 -22.61 -21.68 17.25
CA VAL A 185 -24.00 -21.31 16.96
C VAL A 185 -24.63 -20.59 18.16
N LEU A 186 -24.46 -21.11 19.38
CA LEU A 186 -24.93 -20.46 20.60
C LEU A 186 -24.38 -19.03 20.72
N ARG A 187 -23.08 -18.83 20.48
CA ARG A 187 -22.46 -17.50 20.53
C ARG A 187 -22.98 -16.54 19.45
N ILE A 188 -23.30 -17.04 18.25
CA ILE A 188 -23.87 -16.24 17.17
C ILE A 188 -25.28 -15.75 17.54
N CYS A 189 -26.09 -16.62 18.16
CA CYS A 189 -27.44 -16.31 18.60
C CYS A 189 -27.47 -15.35 19.81
N ALA A 190 -26.58 -15.54 20.78
CA ALA A 190 -26.54 -14.73 22.01
C ALA A 190 -26.24 -13.24 21.76
N ARG A 191 -25.51 -12.89 20.69
CA ARG A 191 -25.10 -11.50 20.38
C ARG A 191 -26.24 -10.50 20.09
N ARG A 192 -27.51 -10.95 20.02
CA ARG A 192 -28.68 -10.08 19.78
C ARG A 192 -29.48 -9.78 21.04
N GLU A 193 -29.37 -10.60 22.09
CA GLU A 193 -30.09 -10.37 23.35
C GLU A 193 -29.62 -9.06 24.01
N GLU A 194 -28.32 -8.75 23.96
CA GLU A 194 -27.76 -7.51 24.52
C GLU A 194 -28.24 -6.21 23.83
N ARG A 195 -28.69 -6.22 22.57
CA ARG A 195 -29.15 -5.00 21.86
C ARG A 195 -30.66 -4.78 21.91
N GLU A 196 -31.46 -5.85 22.02
CA GLU A 196 -32.92 -5.74 22.20
C GLU A 196 -33.31 -5.49 23.67
N GLU A 197 -32.46 -5.87 24.63
CA GLU A 197 -32.71 -5.60 26.04
C GLU A 197 -32.44 -4.12 26.38
N ASP A 198 -31.34 -3.53 25.87
CA ASP A 198 -31.02 -2.09 26.01
C ASP A 198 -32.06 -1.14 25.39
N SER A 199 -32.86 -1.61 24.43
CA SER A 199 -33.92 -0.82 23.79
C SER A 199 -35.30 -1.00 24.43
N ARG A 200 -35.49 -1.99 25.32
CA ARG A 200 -36.72 -2.16 26.12
C ARG A 200 -36.62 -1.59 27.53
N THR A 201 -35.43 -1.47 28.11
CA THR A 201 -35.21 -0.80 29.40
C THR A 201 -35.13 0.73 29.32
N ALA A 202 -35.15 1.30 28.11
CA ALA A 202 -35.11 2.74 27.85
C ALA A 202 -36.47 3.36 27.45
N ALA A 203 -37.57 2.60 27.52
CA ALA A 203 -38.95 3.06 27.30
C ALA A 203 -39.80 2.82 28.55
#